data_AF-A0A4Q6DYL8-F1
#
_entry.id   AF-A0A4Q6DYL8-F1
#
_cell.length_a   1.000
_cell.length_b   1.000
_cell.length_c   1.000
_cell.angle_alpha   90.00
_cell.angle_beta   90.00
_cell.angle_gamma   90.00
#
_symmetry.space_group_name_H-M   'P 1'
#
loop_
_entity.id
_entity.type
_entity.pdbx_description
1 polymer ?
#
loop_
_entity_poly.entity_id
_entity_poly.type
_entity_poly.pdbx_seq_one_letter_code
_entity_poly.pdbx_strand_id
1 'polypeptide(L)'
;MDDYYFLKSDPAHITRERKKAQELKATQWWKSIKAKGICHYCGKKFKPTEITMDHTVPVARGGTSTKGNVVPACLKCNQEKK
;
A
#
# COMPACT_ATOMS: atom_id res chain seq x y z
N MET A 1 -11.93 21.29 9.59
CA MET A 1 -12.19 20.18 8.66
C MET A 1 -10.85 19.66 8.12
N ASP A 2 -9.80 19.68 8.93
CA ASP A 2 -9.43 18.74 10.01
C ASP A 2 -8.16 18.07 9.48
N ASP A 3 -7.00 18.73 9.52
CA ASP A 3 -6.08 18.74 10.66
C ASP A 3 -6.04 17.42 11.46
N TYR A 4 -6.25 16.31 10.75
CA TYR A 4 -6.06 14.96 11.23
C TYR A 4 -4.55 14.69 11.38
N TYR A 5 -4.00 15.18 12.48
CA TYR A 5 -2.93 14.55 13.25
C TYR A 5 -1.75 14.05 12.39
N PHE A 6 -0.78 14.95 12.15
CA PHE A 6 0.57 14.57 11.74
C PHE A 6 1.28 13.78 12.85
N LEU A 7 0.85 12.55 13.13
CA LEU A 7 1.62 11.58 13.89
C LEU A 7 2.77 11.12 13.01
N LYS A 8 3.93 11.75 13.17
CA LYS A 8 5.18 11.16 12.67
C LYS A 8 5.33 9.80 13.36
N SER A 9 5.24 8.72 12.58
CA SER A 9 5.44 7.38 13.12
C SER A 9 6.87 7.22 13.61
N ASP A 10 7.05 6.63 14.79
CA ASP A 10 8.36 6.19 15.31
C ASP A 10 9.10 5.32 14.26
N PRO A 11 10.41 5.52 14.01
CA PRO A 11 11.23 4.62 13.21
C PRO A 11 11.03 3.12 13.48
N ALA A 12 10.75 2.72 14.74
CA ALA A 12 10.42 1.35 15.10
C ALA A 12 9.13 0.86 14.44
N HIS A 13 8.10 1.72 14.38
CA HIS A 13 6.84 1.44 13.69
C HIS A 13 7.09 1.22 12.18
N ILE A 14 7.86 2.13 11.55
CA ILE A 14 8.16 2.02 10.11
C ILE A 14 8.85 0.69 9.79
N THR A 15 9.82 0.31 10.61
CA THR A 15 10.57 -0.95 10.43
C THR A 15 9.66 -2.16 10.58
N ARG A 16 8.81 -2.18 11.61
CA ARG A 16 7.84 -3.25 11.86
C ARG A 16 6.85 -3.41 10.70
N GLU A 17 6.27 -2.31 10.24
CA GLU A 17 5.27 -2.35 9.18
C GLU A 17 5.89 -2.67 7.81
N ARG A 18 7.17 -2.32 7.56
CA ARG A 18 7.91 -2.78 6.38
C ARG A 18 8.07 -4.30 6.36
N LYS A 19 8.44 -4.91 7.50
CA LYS A 19 8.53 -6.38 7.63
C LYS A 19 7.18 -7.04 7.35
N LYS A 20 6.11 -6.55 7.98
CA LYS A 20 4.74 -7.04 7.72
C LYS A 20 4.30 -6.86 6.26
N ALA A 21 4.70 -5.77 5.60
CA ALA A 21 4.40 -5.58 4.18
C ALA A 21 5.11 -6.63 3.31
N GLN A 22 6.35 -7.00 3.64
CA GLN A 22 7.07 -8.07 2.95
C GLN A 22 6.39 -9.43 3.16
N GLU A 23 5.99 -9.75 4.39
CA GLU A 23 5.23 -10.95 4.71
C GLU A 23 3.89 -10.98 3.96
N LEU A 24 3.17 -9.86 3.94
CA LEU A 24 1.89 -9.73 3.23
C LEU A 24 2.07 -9.92 1.71
N LYS A 25 3.15 -9.41 1.12
CA LYS A 25 3.48 -9.62 -0.30
C LYS A 25 3.65 -11.11 -0.66
N ALA A 26 4.10 -11.93 0.28
CA ALA A 26 4.29 -13.36 0.07
C ALA A 26 2.97 -14.16 0.12
N THR A 27 1.93 -13.61 0.75
CA THR A 27 0.63 -14.29 0.91
C THR A 27 -0.07 -14.53 -0.43
N GLN A 28 -0.87 -15.61 -0.49
CA GLN A 28 -1.71 -15.90 -1.67
C GLN A 28 -2.76 -14.81 -1.92
N TRP A 29 -3.23 -14.17 -0.85
CA TRP A 29 -4.14 -13.03 -0.97
C TRP A 29 -3.53 -11.90 -1.81
N TRP A 30 -2.29 -11.47 -1.50
CA TRP A 30 -1.63 -10.41 -2.26
C TRP A 30 -1.37 -10.85 -3.71
N LYS A 31 -0.89 -12.08 -3.92
CA LYS A 31 -0.66 -12.64 -5.26
C LYS A 31 -1.95 -12.63 -6.09
N SER A 32 -3.07 -13.02 -5.50
CA SER A 32 -4.38 -13.02 -6.16
C SER A 32 -4.84 -11.61 -6.56
N ILE A 33 -4.78 -10.63 -5.64
CA ILE A 33 -5.21 -9.26 -5.98
C ILE A 33 -4.26 -8.59 -6.99
N LYS A 34 -2.96 -8.85 -6.90
CA LYS A 34 -1.97 -8.37 -7.88
C LYS A 34 -2.20 -8.99 -9.26
N ALA A 35 -2.56 -10.27 -9.32
CA ALA A 35 -2.86 -10.97 -10.57
C ALA A 35 -4.11 -10.43 -11.30
N LYS A 36 -5.09 -9.88 -10.56
CA LYS A 36 -6.24 -9.20 -11.18
C LYS A 36 -5.81 -8.00 -12.04
N GLY A 37 -4.70 -7.36 -11.69
CA GLY A 37 -4.11 -6.27 -12.46
C GLY A 37 -4.88 -4.95 -12.38
N ILE A 38 -5.84 -4.80 -11.48
CA ILE A 38 -6.70 -3.61 -11.41
C ILE A 38 -6.11 -2.62 -10.41
N CYS A 39 -5.87 -1.39 -10.86
CA CYS A 39 -5.45 -0.29 -9.98
C CYS A 39 -6.63 0.19 -9.13
N HIS A 40 -6.44 0.31 -7.82
CA HIS A 40 -7.45 0.79 -6.89
C HIS A 40 -7.86 2.25 -7.16
N TYR A 41 -6.92 3.08 -7.60
CA TYR A 41 -7.16 4.52 -7.80
C TYR A 41 -7.83 4.85 -9.13
N CYS A 42 -7.28 4.37 -10.24
CA CYS A 42 -7.80 4.71 -11.57
C CYS A 42 -8.73 3.65 -12.17
N GLY A 43 -8.88 2.49 -11.53
CA GLY A 43 -9.74 1.38 -12.00
C GLY A 43 -9.25 0.67 -13.26
N LYS A 44 -8.17 1.15 -13.90
CA LYS A 44 -7.64 0.56 -15.14
C LYS A 44 -6.92 -0.77 -14.88
N LYS A 45 -6.88 -1.61 -15.91
CA LYS A 45 -6.19 -2.91 -15.90
C LYS A 45 -4.75 -2.76 -16.42
N PHE A 46 -3.81 -3.36 -15.71
CA PHE A 46 -2.37 -3.36 -15.99
C PHE A 46 -1.81 -4.78 -15.89
N LYS A 47 -0.60 -5.01 -16.40
CA LYS A 47 0.09 -6.28 -16.17
C LYS A 47 0.39 -6.43 -14.67
N PRO A 48 0.39 -7.64 -14.11
CA PRO A 48 0.76 -7.85 -12.71
C PRO A 48 2.14 -7.26 -12.36
N THR A 49 3.08 -7.23 -13.30
CA THR A 49 4.41 -6.62 -13.12
C THR A 49 4.37 -5.11 -12.90
N GLU A 50 3.33 -4.42 -13.36
CA GLU A 50 3.14 -2.97 -13.27
C GLU A 50 2.30 -2.57 -12.04
N ILE A 51 1.74 -3.55 -11.32
CA ILE A 51 1.01 -3.34 -10.08
C ILE A 51 1.97 -3.38 -8.88
N THR A 52 1.96 -2.28 -8.14
CA THR A 52 2.68 -2.09 -6.90
C THR A 52 1.74 -2.19 -5.69
N MET A 53 2.34 -2.48 -4.54
CA MET A 53 1.67 -2.42 -3.25
C MET A 53 1.75 -0.99 -2.73
N ASP A 54 0.60 -0.38 -2.45
CA ASP A 54 0.53 0.93 -1.82
C ASP A 54 -0.27 0.87 -0.52
N HIS A 55 0.08 1.76 0.42
CA HIS A 55 -0.59 1.93 1.70
C HIS A 55 -1.49 3.15 1.64
N THR A 56 -2.81 2.97 1.70
CA THR A 56 -3.79 4.07 1.64
C THR A 56 -3.47 5.14 2.68
N VAL A 57 -3.24 4.74 3.94
CA VAL A 57 -2.60 5.55 4.97
C VAL A 57 -1.10 5.23 4.97
N PRO A 58 -0.21 6.18 4.67
CA PRO A 58 1.23 5.94 4.64
C PRO A 58 1.76 5.44 5.99
N VAL A 59 2.70 4.49 5.94
CA VAL A 59 3.36 3.97 7.14
C VAL A 59 4.04 5.08 7.95
N ALA A 60 4.64 6.07 7.27
CA ALA A 60 5.27 7.23 7.90
C ALA A 60 4.29 8.11 8.71
N ARG A 61 2.98 7.96 8.46
CA ARG A 61 1.87 8.64 9.15
C ARG A 61 1.12 7.70 10.10
N GLY A 62 1.74 6.58 10.49
CA GLY A 62 1.15 5.59 11.40
C GLY A 62 0.27 4.52 10.74
N GLY A 63 0.25 4.46 9.40
CA GLY A 63 -0.50 3.44 8.67
C GLY A 63 0.07 2.03 8.85
N THR A 64 -0.81 1.03 8.88
CA THR A 64 -0.43 -0.38 9.12
C THR A 64 -0.37 -1.19 7.83
N SER A 65 0.43 -2.26 7.80
CA SER A 65 0.52 -3.18 6.66
C SER A 65 -0.52 -4.30 6.73
N THR A 66 -1.80 -3.91 6.83
CA THR A 66 -2.94 -4.84 6.88
C THR A 66 -3.68 -4.87 5.55
N LYS A 67 -4.49 -5.92 5.32
CA LYS A 67 -5.30 -6.05 4.09
C LYS A 67 -6.28 -4.89 3.86
N GLY A 68 -6.69 -4.19 4.92
CA GLY A 68 -7.60 -3.05 4.82
C GLY A 68 -6.90 -1.73 4.46
N ASN A 69 -5.60 -1.61 4.71
CA ASN A 69 -4.83 -0.41 4.40
C ASN A 69 -3.93 -0.57 3.16
N VAL A 70 -3.82 -1.79 2.62
CA VAL A 70 -2.95 -2.10 1.49
C VAL A 70 -3.79 -2.35 0.24
N VAL A 71 -3.46 -1.65 -0.84
CA VAL A 71 -4.19 -1.72 -2.12
C VAL A 71 -3.25 -1.93 -3.31
N PRO A 72 -3.73 -2.55 -4.41
CA PRO A 72 -2.99 -2.61 -5.66
C PRO A 72 -3.05 -1.26 -6.37
N ALA A 73 -1.90 -0.68 -6.71
CA ALA A 73 -1.81 0.59 -7.42
C ALA A 73 -0.86 0.48 -8.60
N CYS A 74 -1.21 1.08 -9.75
CA CYS A 74 -0.27 1.22 -10.85
C CYS A 74 0.84 2.22 -10.49
N LEU A 75 1.99 2.10 -11.17
CA LEU A 75 3.14 2.96 -10.91
C LEU A 75 2.80 4.45 -10.97
N LYS A 76 2.01 4.88 -11.96
CA LYS A 76 1.60 6.28 -12.13
C LYS A 76 0.83 6.81 -10.92
N CYS A 77 -0.27 6.15 -10.55
CA CYS A 77 -1.09 6.60 -9.43
C CYS A 77 -0.34 6.53 -8.09
N ASN A 78 0.51 5.50 -7.91
CA ASN A 78 1.32 5.38 -6.70
C ASN A 78 2.36 6.51 -6.59
N GLN A 79 2.92 6.99 -7.70
CA GLN A 79 3.83 8.13 -7.73
C GLN A 79 3.09 9.46 -7.50
N GLU A 80 1.90 9.64 -8.06
CA GLU A 80 1.08 10.86 -7.88
C GLU A 80 0.59 11.03 -6.43
N LYS A 81 0.47 9.94 -5.67
CA LYS A 81 0.05 9.97 -4.25
C LYS A 81 1.14 10.44 -3.26
N LYS A 82 2.41 10.51 -3.69
CA LYS A 82 3.56 10.78 -2.79
C LYS A 82 3.41 12.07 -1.97
#